data_AF-A0AAN6G2V4-F1
#
_entry.id   AF-A0AAN6G2V4-F1
#
_cell.length_a   1.000
_cell.length_b   1.000
_cell.length_c   1.000
_cell.angle_alpha   90.00
_cell.angle_beta   90.00
_cell.angle_gamma   90.00
#
_symmetry.space_group_name_H-M   'P 1'
#
loop_
_entity.id
_entity.type
_entity.pdbx_description
1 polymer ?
#
loop_
_entity_poly.entity_id
_entity_poly.type
_entity_poly.pdbx_seq_one_letter_code
_entity_poly.pdbx_strand_id
1 'polypeptide(L)'
;MFLFGFTTIMEGVVKNYSGLLAVRFFLGVFETGMIFILEGCLTVAFSFVFFFGLPDFPEESNWLTSEEKDYVSARLRVDQGRSARERQITAKDVGRVLMDYKVIAAGFMYFGLIVPAYGYAYFAPGIIKTYGYSAIQTQLHSVPPWAAAFGFAMLTATLSDITQKRAPFAIGCICVAIAGFAILITVHNNGPLEYAALFLVAMGAYSAMPIIVCWFGQNLGGHHRRSVGTAWQIGFGNIGGIIAVWAFLAKDAPKYITGYSICLAFTVLSIISCIVYGVGCWAANRRRDRTPVDIGLTEYEKTEMGDMNPEYRYLL
;
A
#
# COMPACT_ATOMS: atom_id res chain seq x y z
N MET A 1 7.99 -3.65 -32.74
CA MET A 1 8.92 -2.85 -33.57
C MET A 1 8.53 -2.88 -35.05
N PHE A 2 8.50 -4.06 -35.71
CA PHE A 2 8.19 -4.18 -37.15
C PHE A 2 6.82 -3.58 -37.56
N LEU A 3 5.74 -3.92 -36.86
CA LEU A 3 4.39 -3.47 -37.22
C LEU A 3 4.15 -1.97 -37.02
N PHE A 4 4.78 -1.37 -35.99
CA PHE A 4 4.76 0.08 -35.79
C PHE A 4 5.49 0.80 -36.93
N GLY A 5 6.75 0.41 -37.20
CA GLY A 5 7.52 0.99 -38.30
C GLY A 5 6.87 0.80 -39.67
N PHE A 6 6.27 -0.37 -39.91
CA PHE A 6 5.49 -0.62 -41.13
C PHE A 6 4.28 0.32 -41.25
N THR A 7 3.54 0.54 -40.16
CA THR A 7 2.38 1.43 -40.14
C THR A 7 2.76 2.90 -40.35
N THR A 8 3.89 3.34 -39.79
CA THR A 8 4.45 4.69 -40.04
C THR A 8 4.88 4.88 -41.50
N ILE A 9 5.44 3.84 -42.14
CA ILE A 9 5.79 3.89 -43.57
C ILE A 9 4.52 3.97 -44.45
N MET A 10 3.46 3.25 -44.07
CA MET A 10 2.17 3.29 -44.78
C MET A 10 1.50 4.68 -44.73
N GLU A 11 1.82 5.50 -43.74
CA GLU A 11 1.35 6.90 -43.63
C GLU A 11 1.76 7.74 -44.84
N GLY A 12 2.96 7.49 -45.41
CA GLY A 12 3.44 8.15 -46.63
C GLY A 12 2.73 7.71 -47.92
N VAL A 13 1.90 6.66 -47.87
CA VAL A 13 1.17 6.10 -49.02
C VAL A 13 -0.31 6.50 -49.01
N VAL A 14 -0.80 7.06 -47.89
CA VAL A 14 -2.21 7.47 -47.73
C VAL A 14 -2.51 8.72 -48.56
N LYS A 15 -3.56 8.66 -49.37
CA LYS A 15 -4.05 9.79 -50.19
C LYS A 15 -5.49 10.21 -49.89
N ASN A 16 -6.15 9.56 -48.94
CA ASN A 16 -7.56 9.77 -48.62
C ASN A 16 -7.80 9.78 -47.10
N TYR A 17 -8.86 10.49 -46.68
CA TYR A 17 -9.20 10.67 -45.26
C TYR A 17 -9.49 9.34 -44.54
N SER A 18 -10.13 8.39 -45.22
CA SER A 18 -10.40 7.05 -44.69
C SER A 18 -9.12 6.24 -44.44
N GLY A 19 -8.10 6.37 -45.31
CA GLY A 19 -6.81 5.74 -45.11
C GLY A 19 -6.04 6.36 -43.93
N LEU A 20 -6.18 7.67 -43.71
CA LEU A 20 -5.56 8.37 -42.59
C LEU A 20 -6.12 7.90 -41.24
N LEU A 21 -7.45 7.67 -41.18
CA LEU A 21 -8.12 7.11 -40.01
C LEU A 21 -7.69 5.67 -39.73
N ALA A 22 -7.57 4.83 -40.77
CA ALA A 22 -7.10 3.45 -40.63
C ALA A 22 -5.65 3.40 -40.12
N VAL A 23 -4.75 4.23 -40.68
CA VAL A 23 -3.36 4.31 -40.21
C VAL A 23 -3.30 4.80 -38.76
N ARG A 24 -4.03 5.86 -38.39
CA ARG A 24 -4.10 6.33 -36.98
C ARG A 24 -4.60 5.25 -36.01
N PHE A 25 -5.57 4.43 -36.43
CA PHE A 25 -6.07 3.32 -35.61
C PHE A 25 -4.98 2.27 -35.36
N PHE A 26 -4.32 1.77 -36.42
CA PHE A 26 -3.25 0.78 -36.28
C PHE A 26 -2.03 1.33 -35.54
N LEU A 27 -1.69 2.59 -35.76
CA LEU A 27 -0.58 3.27 -35.09
C LEU A 27 -0.86 3.35 -33.58
N GLY A 28 -2.09 3.72 -33.17
CA GLY A 28 -2.49 3.72 -31.76
C GLY A 28 -2.49 2.32 -31.11
N VAL A 29 -2.87 1.28 -31.85
CA VAL A 29 -2.81 -0.12 -31.37
C VAL A 29 -1.36 -0.54 -31.12
N PHE A 30 -0.45 -0.20 -32.04
CA PHE A 30 0.96 -0.57 -31.91
C PHE A 30 1.74 0.31 -30.93
N GLU A 31 1.41 1.60 -30.79
CA GLU A 31 1.97 2.49 -29.75
C GLU A 31 1.63 1.99 -28.35
N THR A 32 0.36 1.64 -28.12
CA THR A 32 -0.09 1.13 -26.82
C THR A 32 0.67 -0.15 -26.46
N GLY A 33 0.85 -1.07 -27.42
CA GLY A 33 1.64 -2.29 -27.21
C GLY A 33 3.12 -2.03 -26.98
N MET A 34 3.70 -0.98 -27.59
CA MET A 34 5.12 -0.63 -27.40
C MET A 34 5.41 -0.11 -26.00
N ILE A 35 4.52 0.67 -25.40
CA ILE A 35 4.68 1.17 -24.03
C ILE A 35 4.74 -0.02 -23.06
N PHE A 36 3.79 -0.96 -23.17
CA PHE A 36 3.78 -2.17 -22.34
C PHE A 36 5.00 -3.07 -22.57
N ILE A 37 5.49 -3.19 -23.81
CA ILE A 37 6.71 -3.97 -24.09
C ILE A 37 7.94 -3.30 -23.47
N LEU A 38 8.06 -1.98 -23.57
CA LEU A 38 9.22 -1.26 -23.02
C LEU A 38 9.24 -1.33 -21.48
N GLU A 39 8.08 -1.14 -20.84
CA GLU A 39 7.92 -1.32 -19.40
C GLU A 39 8.16 -2.78 -18.96
N GLY A 40 7.65 -3.75 -19.73
CA GLY A 40 7.88 -5.18 -19.54
C GLY A 40 9.35 -5.57 -19.67
N CYS A 41 10.08 -5.02 -20.65
CA CYS A 41 11.51 -5.27 -20.81
C CYS A 41 12.32 -4.70 -19.64
N LEU A 42 11.98 -3.52 -19.15
CA LEU A 42 12.63 -2.94 -17.97
C LEU A 42 12.40 -3.80 -16.73
N THR A 43 11.17 -4.26 -16.48
CA THR A 43 10.87 -5.14 -15.34
C THR A 43 11.61 -6.48 -15.43
N VAL A 44 11.70 -7.08 -16.62
CA VAL A 44 12.50 -8.30 -16.85
C VAL A 44 13.99 -8.05 -16.58
N ALA A 45 14.54 -6.93 -17.07
CA ALA A 45 15.93 -6.56 -16.83
C ALA A 45 16.22 -6.41 -15.32
N PHE A 46 15.35 -5.71 -14.58
CA PHE A 46 15.46 -5.62 -13.12
C PHE A 46 15.33 -6.98 -12.44
N SER A 47 14.44 -7.85 -12.90
CA SER A 47 14.29 -9.21 -12.35
C SER A 47 15.59 -10.02 -12.48
N PHE A 48 16.30 -9.93 -13.61
CA PHE A 48 17.62 -10.57 -13.74
C PHE A 48 18.64 -9.98 -12.76
N VAL A 49 18.68 -8.66 -12.61
CA VAL A 49 19.57 -7.99 -11.65
C VAL A 49 19.28 -8.46 -10.22
N PHE A 50 18.01 -8.53 -9.81
CA PHE A 50 17.64 -9.00 -8.47
C PHE A 50 17.90 -10.50 -8.29
N PHE A 51 17.66 -11.33 -9.30
CA PHE A 51 17.90 -12.77 -9.22
C PHE A 51 19.38 -13.10 -8.97
N PHE A 52 20.31 -12.35 -9.57
CA PHE A 52 21.75 -12.55 -9.36
C PHE A 52 22.32 -11.71 -8.20
N GLY A 53 21.69 -10.57 -7.87
CA GLY A 53 22.21 -9.60 -6.91
C GLY A 53 21.65 -9.72 -5.48
N LEU A 54 20.45 -10.28 -5.29
CA LEU A 54 19.78 -10.32 -3.98
C LEU A 54 19.86 -11.74 -3.38
N PRO A 55 20.74 -11.98 -2.39
CA PRO A 55 20.78 -13.24 -1.67
C PRO A 55 19.57 -13.35 -0.71
N ASP A 56 18.97 -14.54 -0.61
CA ASP A 56 17.79 -14.78 0.25
C ASP A 56 18.12 -14.60 1.74
N PHE A 57 19.37 -14.87 2.13
CA PHE A 57 19.88 -14.64 3.48
C PHE A 57 21.22 -13.90 3.46
N PRO A 58 21.52 -13.08 4.48
CA PRO A 58 22.82 -12.41 4.60
C PRO A 58 24.01 -13.38 4.54
N GLU A 59 23.80 -14.61 5.04
CA GLU A 59 24.77 -15.70 5.08
C GLU A 59 25.20 -16.16 3.66
N GLU A 60 24.26 -16.14 2.71
CA GLU A 60 24.44 -16.56 1.30
C GLU A 60 24.94 -15.43 0.39
N SER A 61 25.20 -14.24 0.94
CA SER A 61 25.68 -13.11 0.16
C SER A 61 27.11 -13.32 -0.36
N ASN A 62 27.32 -13.10 -1.66
CA ASN A 62 28.64 -13.24 -2.27
C ASN A 62 29.47 -11.95 -2.23
N TRP A 63 28.89 -10.84 -1.74
CA TRP A 63 29.46 -9.50 -1.79
C TRP A 63 29.79 -8.90 -0.40
N LEU A 64 29.28 -9.49 0.69
CA LEU A 64 29.61 -9.07 2.05
C LEU A 64 30.82 -9.84 2.59
N THR A 65 31.69 -9.15 3.31
CA THR A 65 32.75 -9.78 4.10
C THR A 65 32.18 -10.58 5.25
N SER A 66 32.94 -11.55 5.77
CA SER A 66 32.49 -12.39 6.89
C SER A 66 32.08 -11.58 8.12
N GLU A 67 32.80 -10.49 8.41
CA GLU A 67 32.47 -9.57 9.52
C GLU A 67 31.16 -8.82 9.29
N GLU A 68 30.90 -8.35 8.06
CA GLU A 68 29.63 -7.70 7.71
C GLU A 68 28.45 -8.69 7.74
N LYS A 69 28.66 -9.93 7.31
CA LYS A 69 27.64 -11.00 7.42
C LYS A 69 27.29 -11.28 8.88
N ASP A 70 28.29 -11.32 9.76
CA ASP A 70 28.08 -11.54 11.19
C ASP A 70 27.37 -10.34 11.82
N TYR A 71 27.74 -9.11 11.45
CA TYR A 71 27.04 -7.90 11.91
C TYR A 71 25.57 -7.87 11.46
N VAL A 72 25.31 -8.11 10.16
CA VAL A 72 23.96 -8.09 9.59
C VAL A 72 23.11 -9.22 10.17
N SER A 73 23.67 -10.43 10.32
CA SER A 73 22.95 -11.55 10.93
C SER A 73 22.68 -11.32 12.42
N ALA A 74 23.63 -10.74 13.17
CA ALA A 74 23.40 -10.34 14.56
C ALA A 74 22.31 -9.26 14.67
N ARG A 75 22.34 -8.26 13.78
CA ARG A 75 21.29 -7.22 13.72
C ARG A 75 19.93 -7.81 13.38
N LEU A 76 19.87 -8.70 12.39
CA LEU A 76 18.64 -9.38 11.99
C LEU A 76 18.10 -10.25 13.13
N ARG A 77 18.96 -10.89 13.93
CA ARG A 77 18.57 -11.67 15.12
C ARG A 77 17.99 -10.80 16.23
N VAL A 78 18.52 -9.59 16.42
CA VAL A 78 17.96 -8.61 17.37
C VAL A 78 16.59 -8.12 16.91
N ASP A 79 16.43 -7.82 15.61
CA ASP A 79 15.19 -7.25 15.07
C ASP A 79 14.10 -8.31 14.76
N GLN A 80 14.46 -9.56 14.45
CA GLN A 80 13.53 -10.60 13.98
C GLN A 80 13.51 -11.90 14.81
N GLY A 81 14.43 -12.06 15.76
CA GLY A 81 14.66 -13.32 16.47
C GLY A 81 15.53 -14.30 15.67
N ARG A 82 15.78 -15.51 16.20
CA ARG A 82 16.47 -16.56 15.44
C ARG A 82 15.59 -17.07 14.30
N SER A 83 16.17 -17.22 13.12
CA SER A 83 15.52 -17.81 11.95
C SER A 83 15.08 -19.24 12.25
N ALA A 84 13.78 -19.47 12.42
CA ALA A 84 13.18 -20.79 12.52
C ALA A 84 13.07 -21.44 11.12
N ARG A 85 14.20 -21.56 10.41
CA ARG A 85 14.30 -22.17 9.08
C ARG A 85 13.87 -23.65 9.08
N GLU A 86 13.95 -24.31 10.23
CA GLU A 86 13.80 -25.75 10.36
C GLU A 86 12.35 -26.27 10.41
N ARG A 87 11.33 -25.39 10.51
CA ARG A 87 9.94 -25.83 10.65
C ARG A 87 9.03 -25.33 9.53
N GLN A 88 8.32 -26.25 8.88
CA GLN A 88 7.30 -25.94 7.88
C GLN A 88 6.08 -25.28 8.53
N ILE A 89 5.51 -24.26 7.88
CA ILE A 89 4.27 -23.60 8.35
C ILE A 89 3.13 -24.62 8.33
N THR A 90 2.60 -24.97 9.50
CA THR A 90 1.47 -25.90 9.59
C THR A 90 0.15 -25.12 9.50
N ALA A 91 -0.90 -25.70 8.91
CA ALA A 91 -2.23 -25.07 8.82
C ALA A 91 -2.81 -24.66 10.20
N LYS A 92 -2.43 -25.38 11.26
CA LYS A 92 -2.79 -25.06 12.65
C LYS A 92 -2.12 -23.76 13.14
N ASP A 93 -0.90 -23.48 12.70
CA ASP A 93 -0.19 -22.25 13.03
C ASP A 93 -0.83 -21.06 12.30
N VAL A 94 -1.20 -21.24 11.03
CA VAL A 94 -1.96 -20.24 10.27
C VAL A 94 -3.28 -19.91 10.96
N GLY A 95 -4.05 -20.91 11.37
CA GLY A 95 -5.31 -20.72 12.10
C GLY A 95 -5.14 -19.93 13.40
N ARG A 96 -4.10 -20.21 14.19
CA ARG A 96 -3.81 -19.42 15.41
C ARG A 96 -3.51 -17.96 15.11
N VAL A 97 -2.71 -17.69 14.08
CA VAL A 97 -2.33 -16.31 13.71
C VAL A 97 -3.55 -15.54 13.21
N LEU A 98 -4.40 -16.15 12.39
CA LEU A 98 -5.60 -15.52 11.86
C LEU A 98 -6.69 -15.28 12.92
N MET A 99 -6.72 -16.08 13.99
CA MET A 99 -7.65 -15.88 15.11
C MET A 99 -7.22 -14.78 16.09
N ASP A 100 -6.00 -14.26 15.97
CA ASP A 100 -5.56 -13.15 16.82
C ASP A 100 -6.30 -11.85 16.42
N TYR A 101 -6.98 -11.26 17.40
CA TYR A 101 -7.71 -10.01 17.23
C TYR A 101 -6.82 -8.88 16.69
N LYS A 102 -5.52 -8.87 16.98
CA LYS A 102 -4.58 -7.86 16.45
C LYS A 102 -4.35 -8.02 14.95
N VAL A 103 -4.27 -9.26 14.47
CA VAL A 103 -4.10 -9.60 13.05
C VAL A 103 -5.38 -9.31 12.27
N ILE A 104 -6.53 -9.61 12.86
CA ILE A 104 -7.84 -9.25 12.28
C ILE A 104 -7.98 -7.73 12.20
N ALA A 105 -7.68 -7.00 13.28
CA ALA A 105 -7.72 -5.54 13.30
C ALA A 105 -6.81 -4.91 12.24
N ALA A 106 -5.58 -5.43 12.08
CA ALA A 106 -4.65 -4.96 11.06
C ALA A 106 -5.13 -5.21 9.62
N GLY A 107 -5.85 -6.31 9.39
CA GLY A 107 -6.55 -6.56 8.12
C GLY A 107 -7.58 -5.48 7.83
N PHE A 108 -8.42 -5.12 8.81
CA PHE A 108 -9.41 -4.05 8.66
C PHE A 108 -8.80 -2.65 8.53
N MET A 109 -7.67 -2.38 9.19
CA MET A 109 -6.91 -1.14 9.00
C MET A 109 -6.54 -0.93 7.54
N TYR A 110 -5.96 -1.96 6.90
CA TYR A 110 -5.53 -1.89 5.50
C TYR A 110 -6.71 -1.94 4.52
N PHE A 111 -7.69 -2.80 4.78
CA PHE A 111 -8.92 -2.90 3.98
C PHE A 111 -9.69 -1.57 3.91
N GLY A 112 -9.82 -0.85 5.03
CA GLY A 112 -10.51 0.44 5.07
C GLY A 112 -9.80 1.55 4.27
N LEU A 113 -8.50 1.42 4.00
CA LEU A 113 -7.72 2.34 3.16
C LEU A 113 -7.62 1.91 1.71
N ILE A 114 -7.69 0.60 1.43
CA ILE A 114 -7.66 0.09 0.06
C ILE A 114 -8.87 0.56 -0.76
N VAL A 115 -10.07 0.53 -0.18
CA VAL A 115 -11.29 0.97 -0.87
C VAL A 115 -11.18 2.44 -1.36
N PRO A 116 -10.87 3.43 -0.51
CA PRO A 116 -10.72 4.82 -0.94
C PRO A 116 -9.51 5.03 -1.85
N ALA A 117 -8.40 4.31 -1.65
CA ALA A 117 -7.22 4.43 -2.50
C ALA A 117 -7.52 3.97 -3.94
N TYR A 118 -8.05 2.76 -4.13
CA TYR A 118 -8.45 2.28 -5.45
C TYR A 118 -9.59 3.10 -6.04
N GLY A 119 -10.56 3.53 -5.22
CA GLY A 119 -11.62 4.42 -5.66
C GLY A 119 -11.07 5.72 -6.25
N TYR A 120 -10.09 6.32 -5.58
CA TYR A 120 -9.39 7.48 -6.11
C TYR A 120 -8.62 7.16 -7.40
N ALA A 121 -7.82 6.09 -7.42
CA ALA A 121 -7.00 5.75 -8.59
C ALA A 121 -7.84 5.49 -9.86
N TYR A 122 -8.96 4.77 -9.73
CA TYR A 122 -9.80 4.42 -10.86
C TYR A 122 -10.66 5.59 -11.35
N PHE A 123 -11.14 6.44 -10.43
CA PHE A 123 -12.18 7.41 -10.76
C PHE A 123 -11.73 8.87 -10.71
N ALA A 124 -10.53 9.20 -10.20
CA ALA A 124 -10.03 10.57 -10.14
C ALA A 124 -10.04 11.28 -11.51
N PRO A 125 -9.56 10.69 -12.62
CA PRO A 125 -9.67 11.33 -13.93
C PRO A 125 -11.13 11.55 -14.37
N GLY A 126 -12.01 10.60 -14.06
CA GLY A 126 -13.45 10.71 -14.34
C GLY A 126 -14.10 11.87 -13.57
N ILE A 127 -13.74 12.04 -12.30
CA ILE A 127 -14.18 13.15 -11.45
C ILE A 127 -13.63 14.47 -11.99
N ILE A 128 -12.33 14.55 -12.31
CA ILE A 128 -11.73 15.80 -12.82
C ILE A 128 -12.37 16.20 -14.17
N LYS A 129 -12.81 15.22 -14.98
CA LYS A 129 -13.50 15.49 -16.24
C LYS A 129 -14.85 16.19 -16.03
N THR A 130 -15.54 15.98 -14.91
CA THR A 130 -16.84 16.66 -14.65
C THR A 130 -16.67 18.16 -14.41
N TYR A 131 -15.45 18.63 -14.13
CA TYR A 131 -15.14 20.05 -13.97
C TYR A 131 -15.05 20.83 -15.29
N GLY A 132 -15.29 20.17 -16.43
CA GLY A 132 -15.33 20.82 -17.75
C GLY A 132 -13.98 20.90 -18.48
N TYR A 133 -12.96 20.21 -17.98
CA TYR A 133 -11.67 20.12 -18.67
C TYR A 133 -11.73 19.23 -19.91
N SER A 134 -10.90 19.54 -20.91
CA SER A 134 -10.69 18.64 -22.06
C SER A 134 -10.01 17.34 -21.63
N ALA A 135 -10.17 16.26 -22.41
CA ALA A 135 -9.60 14.95 -22.05
C ALA A 135 -8.07 14.99 -21.77
N ILE A 136 -7.33 15.82 -22.52
CA ILE A 136 -5.88 16.00 -22.33
C ILE A 136 -5.61 16.77 -21.02
N GLN A 137 -6.35 17.85 -20.77
CA GLN A 137 -6.23 18.63 -19.54
C GLN A 137 -6.62 17.82 -18.31
N THR A 138 -7.68 17.01 -18.38
CA THR A 138 -8.08 16.10 -17.30
C THR A 138 -6.94 15.17 -16.90
N GLN A 139 -6.26 14.56 -17.87
CA GLN A 139 -5.13 13.68 -17.57
C GLN A 139 -3.96 14.47 -16.96
N LEU A 140 -3.66 15.66 -17.49
CA LEU A 140 -2.63 16.53 -16.93
C LEU A 140 -2.93 16.95 -15.48
N HIS A 141 -4.20 17.27 -15.16
CA HIS A 141 -4.64 17.64 -13.82
C HIS A 141 -4.72 16.45 -12.85
N SER A 142 -4.70 15.22 -13.35
CA SER A 142 -4.61 14.04 -12.47
C SER A 142 -3.22 13.81 -11.89
N VAL A 143 -2.16 14.34 -12.51
CA VAL A 143 -0.75 14.14 -12.10
C VAL A 143 -0.36 14.89 -10.82
N PRO A 144 -0.68 16.19 -10.64
CA PRO A 144 -0.27 16.95 -9.46
C PRO A 144 -0.71 16.38 -8.10
N PRO A 145 -1.94 15.83 -7.93
CA PRO A 145 -2.30 15.14 -6.69
C PRO A 145 -1.35 14.00 -6.32
N TRP A 146 -0.87 13.22 -7.31
CA TRP A 146 0.09 12.14 -7.07
C TRP A 146 1.47 12.67 -6.64
N ALA A 147 1.93 13.76 -7.26
CA ALA A 147 3.18 14.41 -6.86
C ALA A 147 3.10 14.97 -5.44
N ALA A 148 1.97 15.57 -5.07
CA ALA A 148 1.73 16.05 -3.71
C ALA A 148 1.66 14.89 -2.70
N ALA A 149 1.00 13.80 -3.06
CA ALA A 149 0.95 12.58 -2.24
C ALA A 149 2.35 11.99 -2.03
N PHE A 150 3.19 11.95 -3.07
CA PHE A 150 4.58 11.51 -2.95
C PHE A 150 5.38 12.38 -1.97
N GLY A 151 5.34 13.70 -2.12
CA GLY A 151 6.06 14.61 -1.22
C GLY A 151 5.58 14.48 0.23
N PHE A 152 4.26 14.38 0.43
CA PHE A 152 3.67 14.20 1.75
C PHE A 152 4.03 12.84 2.37
N ALA A 153 3.99 11.76 1.58
CA ALA A 153 4.37 10.42 2.03
C ALA A 153 5.83 10.34 2.45
N MET A 154 6.74 10.95 1.69
CA MET A 154 8.16 11.00 2.06
C MET A 154 8.40 11.79 3.35
N LEU A 155 7.70 12.92 3.52
CA LEU A 155 7.77 13.72 4.74
C LEU A 155 7.24 12.94 5.95
N THR A 156 6.05 12.35 5.85
CA THR A 156 5.43 11.61 6.96
C THR A 156 6.21 10.35 7.30
N ALA A 157 6.77 9.64 6.31
CA ALA A 157 7.66 8.51 6.54
C ALA A 157 8.91 8.92 7.32
N THR A 158 9.59 9.99 6.86
CA THR A 158 10.81 10.49 7.53
C THR A 158 10.52 10.91 8.98
N LEU A 159 9.43 11.65 9.22
CA LEU A 159 9.04 12.07 10.56
C LEU A 159 8.60 10.88 11.44
N SER A 160 7.93 9.89 10.86
CA SER A 160 7.53 8.66 11.57
C SER A 160 8.75 7.82 11.96
N ASP A 161 9.78 7.76 11.12
CA ASP A 161 11.01 7.01 11.42
C ASP A 161 11.88 7.74 12.43
N ILE A 162 11.91 9.07 12.45
CA ILE A 162 12.64 9.84 13.49
C ILE A 162 11.94 9.69 14.85
N THR A 163 10.61 9.80 14.88
CA THR A 163 9.86 9.78 16.15
C THR A 163 9.63 8.37 16.70
N GLN A 164 9.78 7.32 15.88
CA GLN A 164 9.51 5.92 16.21
C GLN A 164 8.10 5.70 16.82
N LYS A 165 7.17 6.62 16.55
CA LYS A 165 5.76 6.57 16.98
C LYS A 165 4.90 6.51 15.75
N ARG A 166 4.35 5.36 15.40
CA ARG A 166 3.72 5.13 14.08
C ARG A 166 2.21 5.36 14.09
N ALA A 167 1.51 5.01 15.18
CA ALA A 167 0.08 5.27 15.35
C ALA A 167 -0.33 6.73 15.10
N PRO A 168 0.31 7.76 15.68
CA PRO A 168 -0.17 9.13 15.51
C PRO A 168 0.01 9.63 14.07
N PHE A 169 1.03 9.18 13.34
CA PHE A 169 1.23 9.55 11.94
C PHE A 169 0.24 8.83 11.02
N ALA A 170 -0.04 7.55 11.28
CA ALA A 170 -1.08 6.81 10.56
C ALA A 170 -2.46 7.47 10.74
N ILE A 171 -2.84 7.73 11.99
CA ILE A 171 -4.12 8.39 12.33
C ILE A 171 -4.18 9.79 11.74
N GLY A 172 -3.09 10.57 11.82
CA GLY A 172 -3.00 11.90 11.23
C GLY A 172 -3.23 11.90 9.71
N CYS A 173 -2.59 10.97 8.99
CA CYS A 173 -2.78 10.82 7.54
C CYS A 173 -4.22 10.41 7.20
N ILE A 174 -4.82 9.51 7.97
CA ILE A 174 -6.22 9.11 7.79
C ILE A 174 -7.18 10.30 8.02
N CYS A 175 -6.93 11.13 9.04
CA CYS A 175 -7.71 12.35 9.27
C CYS A 175 -7.65 13.32 8.09
N VAL A 176 -6.49 13.45 7.44
CA VAL A 176 -6.35 14.27 6.21
C VAL A 176 -7.22 13.72 5.09
N ALA A 177 -7.25 12.38 4.90
CA ALA A 177 -8.13 11.76 3.91
C ALA A 177 -9.62 11.97 4.24
N ILE A 178 -10.01 11.84 5.51
CA ILE A 178 -11.38 12.12 5.98
C ILE A 178 -11.79 13.55 5.67
N ALA A 179 -10.91 14.53 5.93
CA ALA A 179 -11.17 15.94 5.62
C ALA A 179 -11.38 16.14 4.11
N GLY A 180 -10.55 15.52 3.27
CA GLY A 180 -10.71 15.55 1.82
C GLY A 180 -12.06 14.99 1.35
N PHE A 181 -12.45 13.79 1.83
CA PHE A 181 -13.75 13.21 1.49
C PHE A 181 -14.94 14.02 2.04
N ALA A 182 -14.83 14.59 3.24
CA ALA A 182 -15.88 15.44 3.81
C ALA A 182 -16.12 16.71 2.97
N ILE A 183 -15.05 17.31 2.44
CA ILE A 183 -15.16 18.47 1.54
C ILE A 183 -15.82 18.04 0.22
N LEU A 184 -15.42 16.91 -0.37
CA LEU A 184 -16.00 16.40 -1.63
C LEU A 184 -17.49 16.04 -1.52
N ILE A 185 -17.97 15.66 -0.33
CA ILE A 185 -19.40 15.35 -0.09
C ILE A 185 -20.22 16.63 0.14
N THR A 186 -19.63 17.70 0.65
CA THR A 186 -20.37 18.90 1.07
C THR A 186 -20.35 19.99 0.00
N VAL A 187 -19.22 20.16 -0.67
CA VAL A 187 -18.99 21.21 -1.64
C VAL A 187 -19.15 20.66 -3.06
N HIS A 188 -20.09 21.25 -3.81
CA HIS A 188 -20.36 20.87 -5.21
C HIS A 188 -20.41 22.07 -6.17
N ASN A 189 -20.16 23.29 -5.66
CA ASN A 189 -20.28 24.54 -6.42
C ASN A 189 -18.93 25.27 -6.55
N ASN A 190 -17.81 24.65 -6.18
CA ASN A 190 -16.51 25.30 -6.16
C ASN A 190 -15.41 24.35 -6.67
N GLY A 191 -15.21 24.34 -7.99
CA GLY A 191 -14.23 23.48 -8.67
C GLY A 191 -12.81 23.54 -8.10
N PRO A 192 -12.23 24.73 -7.80
CA PRO A 192 -10.94 24.81 -7.13
C PRO A 192 -10.88 24.12 -5.76
N LEU A 193 -11.95 24.20 -4.97
CA LEU A 193 -12.01 23.59 -3.64
C LEU A 193 -12.18 22.07 -3.72
N GLU A 194 -12.98 21.58 -4.66
CA GLU A 194 -13.12 20.15 -4.94
C GLU A 194 -11.80 19.55 -5.46
N TYR A 195 -11.10 20.27 -6.35
CA TYR A 195 -9.78 19.87 -6.80
C TYR A 195 -8.75 19.83 -5.66
N ALA A 196 -8.74 20.83 -4.77
CA ALA A 196 -7.89 20.81 -3.58
C ALA A 196 -8.24 19.65 -2.63
N ALA A 197 -9.52 19.28 -2.52
CA ALA A 197 -9.94 18.14 -1.72
C ALA A 197 -9.44 16.80 -2.29
N LEU A 198 -9.35 16.67 -3.62
CA LEU A 198 -8.71 15.51 -4.26
C LEU A 198 -7.23 15.37 -3.89
N PHE A 199 -6.51 16.48 -3.65
CA PHE A 199 -5.12 16.42 -3.16
C PHE A 199 -5.07 15.88 -1.74
N LEU A 200 -5.97 16.35 -0.86
CA LEU A 200 -6.03 15.88 0.52
C LEU A 200 -6.35 14.38 0.61
N VAL A 201 -7.28 13.89 -0.22
CA VAL A 201 -7.59 12.46 -0.31
C VAL A 201 -6.36 11.66 -0.74
N ALA A 202 -5.68 12.08 -1.82
CA ALA A 202 -4.48 11.40 -2.30
C ALA A 202 -3.36 11.40 -1.25
N MET A 203 -3.05 12.56 -0.68
CA MET A 203 -2.04 12.69 0.36
C MET A 203 -2.34 11.83 1.58
N GLY A 204 -3.58 11.84 2.08
CA GLY A 204 -3.94 11.08 3.27
C GLY A 204 -3.94 9.56 3.06
N ALA A 205 -4.61 9.09 2.00
CA ALA A 205 -4.79 7.67 1.77
C ALA A 205 -3.46 6.96 1.41
N TYR A 206 -2.68 7.53 0.49
CA TYR A 206 -1.44 6.92 0.02
C TYR A 206 -0.29 7.04 1.02
N SER A 207 -0.31 8.02 1.93
CA SER A 207 0.67 8.08 3.03
C SER A 207 0.33 7.16 4.19
N ALA A 208 -0.96 6.95 4.49
CA ALA A 208 -1.37 6.09 5.60
C ALA A 208 -1.11 4.60 5.33
N MET A 209 -1.30 4.15 4.09
CA MET A 209 -1.10 2.75 3.67
C MET A 209 0.28 2.17 4.04
N PRO A 210 1.42 2.74 3.59
CA PRO A 210 2.73 2.19 3.89
C PRO A 210 3.05 2.25 5.38
N ILE A 211 2.59 3.28 6.10
CA ILE A 211 2.79 3.41 7.55
C ILE A 211 2.08 2.25 8.27
N ILE A 212 0.85 1.93 7.91
CA ILE A 212 0.07 0.84 8.54
C ILE A 212 0.68 -0.53 8.26
N VAL A 213 1.10 -0.79 7.01
CA VAL A 213 1.75 -2.06 6.66
C VAL A 213 3.07 -2.21 7.42
N CYS A 214 3.87 -1.14 7.49
CA CYS A 214 5.14 -1.15 8.20
C CYS A 214 4.94 -1.26 9.72
N TRP A 215 3.95 -0.55 10.29
CA TRP A 215 3.62 -0.59 11.72
C TRP A 215 3.18 -1.99 12.15
N PHE A 216 2.28 -2.61 11.40
CA PHE A 216 1.86 -3.97 11.67
C PHE A 216 2.99 -4.98 11.47
N GLY A 217 3.76 -4.85 10.38
CA GLY A 217 4.87 -5.74 10.05
C GLY A 217 6.00 -5.73 11.09
N GLN A 218 6.22 -4.60 11.77
CA GLN A 218 7.17 -4.51 12.88
C GLN A 218 6.63 -5.00 14.22
N ASN A 219 5.31 -5.12 14.35
CA ASN A 219 4.67 -5.63 15.58
C ASN A 219 4.46 -7.15 15.55
N LEU A 220 4.70 -7.79 14.42
CA LEU A 220 4.73 -9.24 14.28
C LEU A 220 6.15 -9.78 14.53
N GLY A 221 6.43 -10.15 15.77
CA GLY A 221 7.58 -10.97 16.14
C GLY A 221 7.43 -12.43 15.71
N GLY A 222 8.54 -13.05 15.34
CA GLY A 222 8.61 -14.44 14.89
C GLY A 222 8.38 -14.60 13.38
N HIS A 223 9.29 -15.30 12.70
CA HIS A 223 9.31 -15.44 11.24
C HIS A 223 7.99 -15.97 10.64
N HIS A 224 7.41 -17.03 11.21
CA HIS A 224 6.17 -17.62 10.69
C HIS A 224 4.96 -16.69 10.86
N ARG A 225 4.83 -16.07 12.03
CA ARG A 225 3.70 -15.18 12.32
C ARG A 225 3.77 -13.89 11.52
N ARG A 226 4.99 -13.37 11.31
CA ARG A 226 5.22 -12.22 10.43
C ARG A 226 4.84 -12.52 8.98
N SER A 227 5.26 -13.66 8.45
CA SER A 227 4.92 -14.10 7.09
C SER A 227 3.41 -14.25 6.91
N VAL A 228 2.74 -15.02 7.78
CA VAL A 228 1.30 -15.26 7.69
C VAL A 228 0.49 -13.97 7.94
N GLY A 229 0.89 -13.17 8.93
CA GLY A 229 0.19 -11.93 9.26
C GLY A 229 0.27 -10.90 8.14
N THR A 230 1.45 -10.66 7.57
CA THR A 230 1.62 -9.72 6.45
C THR A 230 0.90 -10.19 5.19
N ALA A 231 0.94 -11.50 4.89
CA ALA A 231 0.17 -12.09 3.80
C ALA A 231 -1.35 -11.91 4.01
N TRP A 232 -1.84 -12.12 5.23
CA TRP A 232 -3.24 -11.86 5.59
C TRP A 232 -3.61 -10.39 5.39
N GLN A 233 -2.83 -9.45 5.93
CA GLN A 233 -3.12 -8.03 5.85
C GLN A 233 -3.25 -7.58 4.38
N ILE A 234 -2.25 -7.91 3.56
CA ILE A 234 -2.21 -7.50 2.14
C ILE A 234 -3.30 -8.24 1.35
N GLY A 235 -3.44 -9.55 1.55
CA GLY A 235 -4.42 -10.38 0.85
C GLY A 235 -5.86 -9.97 1.15
N PHE A 236 -6.22 -9.85 2.42
CA PHE A 236 -7.55 -9.43 2.85
C PHE A 236 -7.86 -8.00 2.42
N GLY A 237 -6.90 -7.07 2.55
CA GLY A 237 -7.14 -5.69 2.16
C GLY A 237 -7.42 -5.52 0.67
N ASN A 238 -6.76 -6.29 -0.20
CA ASN A 238 -6.99 -6.22 -1.65
C ASN A 238 -8.41 -6.59 -2.08
N ILE A 239 -9.18 -7.30 -1.25
CA ILE A 239 -10.62 -7.52 -1.48
C ILE A 239 -11.38 -6.19 -1.60
N GLY A 240 -10.89 -5.13 -0.94
CA GLY A 240 -11.45 -3.78 -1.04
C GLY A 240 -11.39 -3.20 -2.47
N GLY A 241 -10.51 -3.71 -3.33
CA GLY A 241 -10.50 -3.35 -4.74
C GLY A 241 -11.77 -3.74 -5.49
N ILE A 242 -12.42 -4.84 -5.09
CA ILE A 242 -13.72 -5.24 -5.66
C ILE A 242 -14.77 -4.19 -5.31
N ILE A 243 -14.81 -3.73 -4.05
CA ILE A 243 -15.76 -2.72 -3.60
C ILE A 243 -15.52 -1.38 -4.30
N ALA A 244 -14.24 -0.99 -4.47
CA ALA A 244 -13.86 0.26 -5.11
C ALA A 244 -14.39 0.38 -6.54
N VAL A 245 -14.34 -0.70 -7.33
CA VAL A 245 -14.84 -0.71 -8.73
C VAL A 245 -16.35 -0.42 -8.82
N TRP A 246 -17.11 -0.77 -7.79
CA TRP A 246 -18.55 -0.52 -7.71
C TRP A 246 -18.92 0.73 -6.90
N ALA A 247 -17.94 1.49 -6.39
CA ALA A 247 -18.21 2.65 -5.55
C ALA A 247 -18.67 3.87 -6.36
N PHE A 248 -18.11 4.09 -7.55
CA PHE A 248 -18.39 5.27 -8.38
C PHE A 248 -19.13 4.88 -9.67
N LEU A 249 -20.46 4.84 -9.62
CA LEU A 249 -21.26 4.58 -10.80
C LEU A 249 -21.52 5.86 -11.61
N ALA A 250 -21.59 5.72 -12.94
CA ALA A 250 -21.91 6.83 -13.84
C ALA A 250 -23.29 7.47 -13.57
N LYS A 251 -24.22 6.72 -12.97
CA LYS A 251 -25.56 7.19 -12.57
C LYS A 251 -25.52 8.26 -11.46
N ASP A 252 -24.46 8.26 -10.66
CA ASP A 252 -24.30 9.17 -9.52
C ASP A 252 -23.54 10.46 -9.91
N ALA A 253 -23.16 10.60 -11.19
CA ALA A 253 -22.57 11.82 -11.72
C ALA A 253 -23.58 12.98 -11.69
N PRO A 254 -23.13 14.24 -11.49
CA PRO A 254 -21.75 14.70 -11.32
C PRO A 254 -21.27 14.73 -9.85
N LYS A 255 -22.15 14.46 -8.88
CA LYS A 255 -21.88 14.69 -7.46
C LYS A 255 -21.22 13.49 -6.75
N TYR A 256 -21.39 12.27 -7.28
CA TYR A 256 -20.76 11.03 -6.77
C TYR A 256 -20.87 10.80 -5.26
N ILE A 257 -21.93 11.32 -4.61
CA ILE A 257 -22.10 11.33 -3.14
C ILE A 257 -22.03 9.91 -2.57
N THR A 258 -22.63 8.93 -3.23
CA THR A 258 -22.61 7.53 -2.82
C THR A 258 -21.19 6.98 -2.77
N GLY A 259 -20.39 7.23 -3.80
CA GLY A 259 -19.00 6.77 -3.89
C GLY A 259 -18.11 7.40 -2.83
N TYR A 260 -18.24 8.71 -2.63
CA TYR A 260 -17.50 9.40 -1.57
C TYR A 260 -17.93 8.95 -0.17
N SER A 261 -19.22 8.68 0.05
CA SER A 261 -19.74 8.20 1.34
C SER A 261 -19.23 6.80 1.68
N ILE A 262 -19.16 5.90 0.69
CA ILE A 262 -18.56 4.57 0.84
C ILE A 262 -17.08 4.71 1.21
N CYS A 263 -16.32 5.51 0.46
CA CYS A 263 -14.90 5.75 0.73
C CYS A 263 -14.68 6.35 2.12
N LEU A 264 -15.51 7.31 2.54
CA LEU A 264 -15.45 7.91 3.87
C LEU A 264 -15.75 6.88 4.96
N ALA A 265 -16.79 6.06 4.81
CA ALA A 265 -17.15 5.02 5.78
C ALA A 265 -16.00 4.01 5.97
N PHE A 266 -15.35 3.57 4.89
CA PHE A 266 -14.18 2.68 4.97
C PHE A 266 -12.95 3.37 5.57
N THR A 267 -12.75 4.66 5.29
CA THR A 267 -11.68 5.44 5.91
C THR A 267 -11.88 5.59 7.43
N VAL A 268 -13.14 5.78 7.86
CA VAL A 268 -13.51 5.78 9.28
C VAL A 268 -13.39 4.38 9.90
N LEU A 269 -13.72 3.32 9.17
CA LEU A 269 -13.43 1.96 9.64
C LEU A 269 -11.92 1.78 9.89
N SER A 270 -11.08 2.29 8.98
CA SER A 270 -9.62 2.24 9.14
C SER A 270 -9.14 3.00 10.37
N ILE A 271 -9.66 4.21 10.65
CA ILE A 271 -9.27 4.98 11.84
C ILE A 271 -9.66 4.26 13.14
N ILE A 272 -10.87 3.69 13.19
CA ILE A 272 -11.35 2.92 14.34
C ILE A 272 -10.47 1.69 14.55
N SER A 273 -10.17 0.94 13.49
CA SER A 273 -9.28 -0.23 13.58
C SER A 273 -7.86 0.16 14.00
N CYS A 274 -7.33 1.30 13.55
CA CYS A 274 -6.02 1.82 13.98
C CYS A 274 -6.02 2.14 15.48
N ILE A 275 -7.08 2.75 16.00
CA ILE A 275 -7.22 3.06 17.43
C ILE A 275 -7.33 1.76 18.24
N VAL A 276 -8.16 0.80 17.81
CA VAL A 276 -8.29 -0.50 18.47
C VAL A 276 -6.96 -1.24 18.51
N TYR A 277 -6.22 -1.25 17.41
CA TYR A 277 -4.91 -1.87 17.32
C TYR A 277 -3.87 -1.16 18.21
N GLY A 278 -3.81 0.17 18.18
CA GLY A 278 -2.91 0.97 19.00
C GLY A 278 -3.19 0.83 20.50
N VAL A 279 -4.46 0.87 20.91
CA VAL A 279 -4.88 0.63 22.30
C VAL A 279 -4.58 -0.82 22.71
N GLY A 280 -4.78 -1.79 21.82
CA GLY A 280 -4.43 -3.19 22.05
C GLY A 280 -2.92 -3.40 22.28
N CYS A 281 -2.08 -2.73 21.49
CA CYS A 281 -0.63 -2.74 21.66
C CYS A 281 -0.21 -2.05 22.98
N TRP A 282 -0.79 -0.90 23.29
CA TRP A 282 -0.51 -0.18 24.53
C TRP A 282 -0.94 -0.97 25.78
N ALA A 283 -2.14 -1.56 25.75
CA ALA A 283 -2.65 -2.38 26.85
C ALA A 283 -1.81 -3.65 27.04
N ALA A 284 -1.35 -4.27 25.95
CA ALA A 284 -0.45 -5.41 26.02
C ALA A 284 0.90 -5.04 26.64
N ASN A 285 1.50 -3.91 26.23
CA ASN A 285 2.73 -3.40 26.83
C ASN A 285 2.55 -3.12 28.33
N ARG A 286 1.44 -2.47 28.73
CA ARG A 286 1.14 -2.14 30.13
C ARG A 286 0.87 -3.37 31.00
N ARG A 287 0.30 -4.44 30.43
CA ARG A 287 0.14 -5.73 31.14
C ARG A 287 1.48 -6.42 31.33
N ARG A 288 2.37 -6.35 30.33
CA ARG A 288 3.73 -6.89 30.40
C ARG A 288 4.60 -6.14 31.41
N ASP A 289 4.45 -4.83 31.55
CA ASP A 289 5.11 -4.03 32.61
C ASP A 289 4.74 -4.48 34.04
N ARG A 290 3.56 -5.07 34.20
CA ARG A 290 3.02 -5.48 35.51
C ARG A 290 3.25 -6.95 35.82
N THR A 291 3.75 -7.74 34.88
CA THR A 291 3.95 -9.18 35.05
C THR A 291 5.45 -9.45 35.20
N PRO A 292 5.92 -10.07 36.32
CA PRO A 292 7.32 -10.42 36.47
C PRO A 292 7.76 -11.38 35.35
N VAL A 293 8.93 -11.10 34.76
CA VAL A 293 9.47 -11.68 33.50
C VAL A 293 9.87 -13.16 33.63
N ASP A 294 9.86 -13.72 34.84
CA ASP A 294 10.47 -15.01 35.13
C ASP A 294 9.47 -16.17 35.02
N ILE A 295 9.11 -16.53 33.78
CA ILE A 295 8.18 -17.66 33.50
C ILE A 295 8.94 -18.98 33.24
N GLY A 296 10.25 -19.05 33.46
CA GLY A 296 11.04 -20.28 33.24
C GLY A 296 11.00 -20.81 31.79
N LEU A 297 10.61 -19.97 30.83
CA LEU A 297 10.53 -20.32 29.42
C LEU A 297 11.92 -20.45 28.83
N THR A 298 12.15 -21.54 28.10
CA THR A 298 13.40 -21.74 27.37
C THR A 298 13.56 -20.68 26.26
N GLU A 299 14.80 -20.33 25.92
CA GLU A 299 15.12 -19.41 24.80
C GLU A 299 14.42 -19.83 23.48
N TYR A 300 14.24 -21.13 23.28
CA TYR A 300 13.54 -21.70 22.13
C TYR A 300 12.03 -21.39 22.17
N GLU A 301 11.35 -21.59 23.30
CA GLU A 301 9.92 -21.27 23.48
C GLU A 301 9.65 -19.76 23.38
N LYS A 302 10.57 -18.93 23.88
CA LYS A 302 10.51 -17.46 23.72
C LYS A 302 10.59 -17.05 22.25
N THR A 303 11.45 -17.72 21.47
CA THR A 303 11.58 -17.49 20.03
C THR A 303 10.34 -17.96 19.26
N GLU A 304 9.76 -19.11 19.63
CA GLU A 304 8.53 -19.64 19.02
C GLU A 304 7.31 -18.73 19.26
N MET A 305 7.22 -18.11 20.44
CA MET A 305 6.10 -17.22 20.78
C MET A 305 6.11 -15.89 20.00
N GLY A 306 7.25 -15.47 19.45
CA GLY A 306 7.35 -14.26 18.64
C GLY A 306 6.84 -13.02 19.37
N ASP A 307 5.85 -12.32 18.81
CA ASP A 307 5.23 -11.14 19.45
C ASP A 307 4.50 -11.44 20.77
N MET A 308 4.12 -12.70 21.01
CA MET A 308 3.48 -13.16 22.24
C MET A 308 4.48 -13.39 23.36
N ASN A 309 5.78 -13.33 23.07
CA ASN A 309 6.83 -13.38 24.08
C ASN A 309 6.59 -12.28 25.14
N PRO A 310 6.60 -12.63 26.44
CA PRO A 310 6.47 -11.66 27.54
C PRO A 310 7.47 -10.50 27.49
N GLU A 311 8.66 -10.72 26.90
CA GLU A 311 9.72 -9.71 26.76
C GLU A 311 9.53 -8.79 25.54
N TYR A 312 8.67 -9.17 24.58
CA TYR A 312 8.45 -8.40 23.36
C TYR A 312 7.70 -7.10 23.65
N ARG A 313 8.15 -5.99 23.06
CA ARG A 313 7.51 -4.68 23.18
C ARG A 313 6.91 -4.29 21.85
N TYR A 314 5.59 -4.06 21.84
CA TYR A 314 4.91 -3.55 20.66
C TYR A 314 5.27 -2.08 20.46
N LEU A 315 5.57 -1.71 19.22
CA LEU A 315 5.73 -0.32 18.82
C LEU A 315 4.36 0.33 18.68
N LEU A 316 4.23 1.53 19.25
CA LEU A 316 3.03 2.36 19.19
C LEU A 316 3.05 3.25 17.97
#